data_AF-A0A0C4FDU6-F1
#
_entry.id   AF-A0A0C4FDU6-F1
#
_cell.length_a   1.000
_cell.length_b   1.000
_cell.length_c   1.000
_cell.angle_alpha   90.00
_cell.angle_beta   90.00
_cell.angle_gamma   90.00
#
_symmetry.space_group_name_H-M   'P 1'
#
loop_
_entity.id
_entity.type
_entity.pdbx_description
1 polymer ?
#
loop_
_entity_poly.entity_id
_entity_poly.type
_entity_poly.pdbx_seq_one_letter_code
_entity_poly.pdbx_strand_id
1 'polypeptide(L)'
;MENRQRPTSHNVGFTPFFKKNLVELRDPLPLTIFNEVWQDKAMLHYSQKRSRADKTNVDKDRYTGYPYPCKYTQTYAEWSINHQGFYAALIEIANYPKFAGWLLLHKRHCD
;
A
#
# COMPACT_ATOMS: atom_id res chain seq x y z
N MET A 1 23.94 11.93 26.01
CA MET A 1 23.28 10.77 25.41
C MET A 1 22.23 11.32 24.47
N GLU A 2 22.50 11.24 23.17
CA GLU A 2 21.71 11.88 22.12
C GLU A 2 20.38 11.14 21.92
N ASN A 3 19.28 11.85 22.13
CA ASN A 3 17.92 11.35 21.96
C ASN A 3 17.66 11.20 20.46
N ARG A 4 17.94 10.02 19.89
CA ARG A 4 17.53 9.67 18.53
C ARG A 4 15.99 9.62 18.50
N GLN A 5 15.37 10.75 18.13
CA GLN A 5 14.00 10.77 17.65
C GLN A 5 13.94 9.80 16.46
N ARG A 6 13.45 8.59 16.71
CA ARG A 6 12.99 7.70 15.65
C ARG A 6 11.92 8.48 14.89
N PRO A 7 12.01 8.60 13.55
CA PRO A 7 10.92 9.19 12.80
C PRO A 7 9.70 8.34 13.10
N THR A 8 8.69 8.93 13.75
CA THR A 8 7.34 8.37 13.74
C THR A 8 6.98 8.29 12.26
N SER A 9 6.89 7.08 11.72
CA SER A 9 6.44 6.87 10.35
C SER A 9 5.14 7.65 10.19
N HIS A 10 5.20 8.73 9.40
CA HIS A 10 3.99 9.32 8.89
C HIS A 10 3.45 8.23 7.97
N ASN A 11 2.52 7.43 8.49
CA ASN A 11 1.95 6.28 7.80
C ASN A 11 1.30 6.84 6.54
N VAL A 12 2.01 6.79 5.41
CA VAL A 12 1.47 7.26 4.15
C VAL A 12 0.27 6.37 3.85
N GLY A 13 -0.90 7.00 3.80
CA GLY A 13 -2.15 6.27 3.85
C GLY A 13 -2.46 5.55 2.53
N PHE A 14 -3.18 4.45 2.62
CA PHE A 14 -3.90 3.93 1.47
C PHE A 14 -5.15 4.76 1.20
N THR A 15 -5.49 4.95 -0.07
CA THR A 15 -6.84 5.40 -0.43
C THR A 15 -7.88 4.43 0.16
N PRO A 16 -9.12 4.87 0.48
CA PRO A 16 -10.11 3.99 1.10
C PRO A 16 -10.36 2.68 0.34
N PHE A 17 -10.24 2.69 -1.00
CA PHE A 17 -10.32 1.50 -1.85
C PHE A 17 -9.25 0.46 -1.47
N PHE A 18 -7.97 0.82 -1.53
CA PHE A 18 -6.89 -0.12 -1.22
C PHE A 18 -6.81 -0.47 0.26
N LYS A 19 -7.19 0.44 1.16
CA LYS A 19 -7.28 0.14 2.58
C LYS A 19 -8.31 -0.97 2.84
N LYS A 20 -9.49 -0.86 2.23
CA LYS A 20 -10.54 -1.87 2.33
C LYS A 20 -10.05 -3.21 1.77
N ASN A 21 -9.47 -3.20 0.57
CA ASN A 21 -8.98 -4.41 -0.08
C ASN A 21 -7.85 -5.10 0.70
N LEU A 22 -6.98 -4.33 1.35
CA LEU A 22 -5.93 -4.85 2.23
C LEU A 22 -6.51 -5.51 3.49
N VAL A 23 -7.48 -4.87 4.14
CA VAL A 23 -8.12 -5.40 5.36
C VAL A 23 -8.99 -6.61 5.04
N GLU A 24 -9.71 -6.60 3.92
CA GLU A 24 -10.56 -7.72 3.51
C GLU A 24 -9.78 -8.81 2.77
N LEU A 25 -8.51 -8.57 2.42
CA LEU A 25 -7.72 -9.39 1.49
C LEU A 25 -8.51 -9.77 0.23
N ARG A 26 -9.23 -8.78 -0.31
CA ARG A 26 -10.12 -8.90 -1.45
C ARG A 26 -9.55 -8.14 -2.64
N ASP A 27 -9.80 -8.66 -3.84
CA ASP A 27 -9.31 -8.17 -5.12
C ASP A 27 -7.76 -8.18 -5.23
N PRO A 28 -7.21 -8.00 -6.45
CA PRO A 28 -5.77 -7.91 -6.61
C PRO A 28 -5.19 -6.69 -5.86
N LEU A 29 -4.17 -6.93 -5.03
CA LEU A 29 -3.34 -5.91 -4.40
C LEU A 29 -2.00 -5.83 -5.15
N PRO A 30 -1.81 -4.88 -6.09
CA PRO A 30 -0.56 -4.79 -6.83
C PRO A 30 0.58 -4.41 -5.88
N LEU A 31 1.68 -5.18 -5.86
CA LEU A 31 2.78 -4.91 -4.91
C LEU A 31 3.35 -3.48 -5.03
N THR A 32 3.26 -2.86 -6.20
CA THR A 32 3.72 -1.49 -6.45
C THR A 32 3.02 -0.42 -5.62
N ILE A 33 1.84 -0.71 -5.03
CA ILE A 33 1.11 0.23 -4.18
C ILE A 33 1.72 0.40 -2.77
N PHE A 34 2.69 -0.45 -2.41
CA PHE A 34 3.40 -0.38 -1.13
C PHE A 34 4.62 0.55 -1.18
N ASN A 35 4.84 1.22 -2.30
CA ASN A 35 5.82 2.28 -2.43
C ASN A 35 5.31 3.59 -1.79
N GLU A 36 6.01 4.11 -0.78
CA GLU A 36 5.58 5.31 -0.02
C GLU A 36 5.39 6.54 -0.93
N VAL A 37 6.31 6.78 -1.88
CA VAL A 37 6.20 7.90 -2.83
C VAL A 37 4.96 7.78 -3.70
N TRP A 38 4.59 6.56 -4.10
CA TRP A 38 3.35 6.32 -4.83
C TRP A 38 2.13 6.55 -3.94
N GLN A 39 2.15 6.08 -2.68
CA GLN A 39 1.04 6.25 -1.75
C GLN A 39 0.75 7.73 -1.49
N ASP A 40 1.79 8.57 -1.37
CA ASP A 40 1.66 10.02 -1.20
C ASP A 40 0.93 10.66 -2.39
N LYS A 41 1.38 10.32 -3.60
CA LYS A 41 0.77 10.81 -4.85
C LYS A 41 -0.68 10.35 -4.98
N ALA A 42 -0.95 9.10 -4.62
CA ALA A 42 -2.30 8.54 -4.65
C ALA A 42 -3.23 9.23 -3.66
N MET A 43 -2.76 9.54 -2.45
CA MET A 43 -3.52 10.26 -1.42
C MET A 43 -3.78 11.72 -1.80
N LEU A 44 -2.79 12.40 -2.37
CA LEU A 44 -2.96 13.76 -2.89
C LEU A 44 -4.01 13.79 -4.01
N HIS A 45 -3.90 12.87 -4.97
CA HIS A 45 -4.86 12.76 -6.07
C HIS A 45 -6.28 12.44 -5.56
N TYR A 46 -6.41 11.51 -4.61
CA TYR A 46 -7.70 11.19 -4.00
C TYR A 46 -8.35 12.41 -3.34
N SER A 47 -7.57 13.18 -2.58
CA SER A 47 -8.03 14.40 -1.91
C SER A 47 -8.50 15.47 -2.90
N GLN A 48 -7.75 15.68 -3.98
CA GLN A 48 -8.10 16.63 -5.05
C GLN A 48 -9.35 16.21 -5.84
N LYS A 49 -9.52 14.91 -6.11
CA LYS A 49 -10.72 14.40 -6.79
C LYS A 49 -11.96 14.56 -5.91
N ARG A 50 -11.84 14.29 -4.61
CA ARG A 50 -12.94 14.41 -3.65
C ARG A 50 -13.40 15.86 -3.46
N SER A 51 -12.48 16.83 -3.49
CA SER A 51 -12.86 18.26 -3.37
C SER A 51 -13.58 18.81 -4.60
N ARG A 52 -13.49 18.13 -5.75
CA ARG A 52 -14.08 18.55 -7.03
C ARG A 52 -15.35 17.78 -7.41
N ALA A 53 -15.70 16.72 -6.70
CA ALA A 53 -16.81 15.85 -7.06
C ALA A 53 -18.10 16.22 -6.30
N ASP A 54 -19.14 16.64 -7.02
CA ASP A 54 -20.52 16.42 -6.57
C ASP A 54 -20.75 14.92 -6.48
N LYS A 55 -21.40 14.47 -5.39
CA LYS A 55 -21.54 13.08 -4.91
C LYS A 55 -22.16 12.13 -5.94
N THR A 56 -21.48 11.86 -7.04
CA THR A 56 -21.86 10.83 -8.00
C THR A 56 -21.23 9.52 -7.52
N ASN A 57 -22.08 8.52 -7.30
CA ASN A 57 -21.69 7.15 -6.98
C ASN A 57 -20.90 6.59 -8.17
N VAL A 58 -19.61 6.91 -8.24
CA VAL A 58 -18.67 6.21 -9.11
C VAL A 58 -18.65 4.77 -8.64
N ASP A 59 -18.80 3.87 -9.62
CA ASP A 59 -18.78 2.42 -9.47
C ASP A 59 -17.73 1.97 -8.44
N LYS A 60 -18.22 1.49 -7.28
CA LYS A 60 -17.38 1.21 -6.10
C LYS A 60 -16.46 0.01 -6.30
N ASP A 61 -16.73 -0.79 -7.32
CA ASP A 61 -16.06 -2.07 -7.53
C ASP A 61 -14.81 -1.93 -8.41
N ARG A 62 -14.56 -0.77 -9.02
CA ARG A 62 -13.37 -0.53 -9.86
C ARG A 62 -12.51 0.61 -9.35
N TYR A 63 -11.20 0.37 -9.25
CA TYR A 63 -10.24 1.42 -8.93
C TYR A 63 -10.14 2.46 -10.05
N THR A 64 -10.40 3.73 -9.73
CA THR A 64 -10.30 4.89 -10.65
C THR A 64 -9.43 6.02 -10.05
N GLY A 65 -8.52 5.66 -9.15
CA GLY A 65 -7.59 6.58 -8.50
C GLY A 65 -6.32 6.83 -9.32
N TYR A 66 -5.27 7.29 -8.64
CA TYR A 66 -3.96 7.55 -9.23
C TYR A 66 -3.38 6.24 -9.81
N PRO A 67 -2.91 6.21 -11.07
CA PRO A 67 -2.44 4.98 -11.69
C PRO A 67 -1.25 4.40 -10.91
N TYR A 68 -1.29 3.08 -10.66
CA TYR A 68 -0.15 2.36 -10.09
C TYR A 68 0.79 1.83 -11.19
N PRO A 69 2.11 1.78 -10.93
CA PRO A 69 3.08 1.25 -11.88
C PRO A 69 2.81 -0.21 -12.27
N CYS A 70 3.26 -0.59 -13.47
CA CYS A 70 3.20 -1.97 -13.93
C CYS A 70 4.04 -2.88 -13.02
N LYS A 71 3.48 -4.01 -12.60
CA LYS A 71 4.19 -4.96 -11.73
C LYS A 71 5.44 -5.57 -12.37
N TYR A 72 5.47 -5.69 -13.70
CA TYR A 72 6.54 -6.33 -14.46
C TYR A 72 7.73 -5.39 -14.76
N THR A 73 7.60 -4.10 -14.47
CA THR A 73 8.66 -3.12 -14.71
C THR A 73 9.45 -2.78 -13.44
N GLN A 74 9.18 -3.48 -12.33
CA GLN A 74 9.92 -3.28 -11.09
C GLN A 74 11.31 -3.91 -11.19
N THR A 75 12.31 -3.17 -10.72
CA THR A 75 13.62 -3.74 -10.39
C THR A 75 13.53 -4.61 -9.13
N TYR A 76 14.54 -5.46 -8.92
CA TYR A 76 14.64 -6.26 -7.69
C TYR A 76 14.66 -5.39 -6.43
N ALA A 77 15.36 -4.25 -6.46
CA ALA A 77 15.43 -3.34 -5.32
C ALA A 77 14.05 -2.75 -4.99
N GLU A 78 13.32 -2.28 -6.00
CA GLU A 78 11.94 -1.78 -5.82
C GLU A 78 11.00 -2.86 -5.31
N TRP A 79 11.10 -4.07 -5.88
CA TRP A 79 10.30 -5.20 -5.42
C TRP A 79 10.59 -5.53 -3.94
N SER A 80 11.86 -5.54 -3.53
CA SER A 80 12.23 -5.87 -2.15
C SER A 80 11.73 -4.82 -1.15
N ILE A 81 11.80 -3.53 -1.50
CA ILE A 81 11.25 -2.42 -0.71
C ILE A 81 9.73 -2.54 -0.61
N ASN A 82 9.05 -2.73 -1.75
CA ASN A 82 7.58 -2.84 -1.78
C ASN A 82 7.09 -4.09 -1.02
N HIS A 83 7.83 -5.19 -1.08
CA HIS A 83 7.57 -6.39 -0.29
C HIS A 83 7.69 -6.13 1.22
N GLN A 84 8.69 -5.35 1.64
CA GLN A 84 8.80 -4.93 3.04
C GLN A 84 7.64 -4.03 3.46
N GLY A 85 7.21 -3.11 2.59
CA GLY A 85 6.02 -2.30 2.82
C GLY A 85 4.74 -3.15 2.92
N PHE A 86 4.60 -4.19 2.09
CA PHE A 86 3.48 -5.12 2.20
C PHE A 86 3.47 -5.88 3.52
N TYR A 87 4.63 -6.39 3.95
CA TYR A 87 4.78 -7.02 5.26
C TYR A 87 4.34 -6.08 6.39
N ALA A 88 4.81 -4.83 6.39
CA ALA A 88 4.44 -3.85 7.40
C ALA A 88 2.93 -3.58 7.41
N ALA A 89 2.32 -3.43 6.22
CA ALA A 89 0.89 -3.17 6.08
C ALA A 89 0.02 -4.35 6.57
N LEU A 90 0.47 -5.59 6.37
CA LEU A 90 -0.22 -6.78 6.92
C LEU A 90 -0.25 -6.77 8.45
N ILE A 91 0.80 -6.25 9.10
CA ILE A 91 0.86 -6.13 10.57
C ILE A 91 0.06 -4.93 11.06
N GLU A 92 0.38 -3.74 10.55
CA GLU A 92 -0.07 -2.47 11.12
C GLU A 92 -1.49 -2.09 10.73
N ILE A 93 -1.97 -2.54 9.57
CA ILE A 93 -3.26 -2.11 9.00
C ILE A 93 -4.25 -3.26 8.98
N ALA A 94 -3.83 -4.42 8.46
CA ALA A 94 -4.71 -5.56 8.28
C ALA A 94 -4.81 -6.47 9.52
N ASN A 95 -3.84 -6.37 10.44
CA ASN A 95 -3.73 -7.21 11.64
C ASN A 95 -3.70 -8.72 11.32
N TYR A 96 -2.89 -9.11 10.33
CA TYR A 96 -2.66 -10.49 9.91
C TYR A 96 -1.22 -10.97 10.21
N PRO A 97 -0.80 -11.08 11.49
CA PRO A 97 0.57 -11.43 11.84
C PRO A 97 1.01 -12.82 11.39
N LYS A 98 0.10 -13.80 11.36
CA LYS A 98 0.40 -15.15 10.84
C LYS A 98 0.71 -15.11 9.35
N PHE A 99 -0.09 -14.39 8.58
CA PHE A 99 0.11 -14.27 7.14
C PHE A 99 1.40 -13.51 6.83
N ALA A 100 1.66 -12.41 7.55
CA ALA A 100 2.93 -11.69 7.44
C ALA A 100 4.15 -12.59 7.73
N GLY A 101 4.04 -13.49 8.72
CA GLY A 101 5.06 -14.50 9.00
C GLY A 101 5.29 -15.49 7.85
N TRP A 102 4.21 -15.98 7.22
CA TRP A 102 4.31 -16.84 6.03
C TRP A 102 4.91 -16.12 4.83
N LEU A 103 4.59 -14.84 4.64
CA LEU A 103 5.17 -14.00 3.59
C LEU A 103 6.70 -13.91 3.73
N LEU A 104 7.21 -13.69 4.94
CA LEU A 104 8.67 -13.68 5.20
C LEU A 104 9.31 -15.06 4.99
N LEU A 105 8.64 -16.14 5.39
CA LEU A 105 9.15 -17.49 5.18
C LEU A 105 9.23 -17.82 3.68
N HIS A 106 8.22 -17.45 2.91
CA HIS A 106 8.20 -17.63 1.47
C HIS A 106 9.35 -16.88 0.80
N LYS A 107 9.53 -15.59 1.13
CA LYS A 107 10.64 -14.78 0.63
C LYS A 107 11.99 -15.47 0.82
N ARG A 108 12.27 -16.02 2.01
CA ARG A 108 13.54 -16.71 2.30
C ARG A 108 13.80 -17.99 1.50
N HIS A 109 12.76 -18.61 0.93
CA HIS A 109 12.90 -19.87 0.19
C HIS A 109 12.78 -19.69 -1.33
N CYS A 110 12.29 -18.54 -1.79
CA CYS A 110 11.98 -18.29 -3.19
C CYS A 110 12.75 -17.10 -3.80
N ASP A 111 13.42 -16.29 -2.98
CA ASP A 111 14.47 -15.36 -3.42
C ASP A 111 15.80 -16.12 -3.64
#